data_AF-A0A960EFM4-F1
#
_entry.id   AF-A0A960EFM4-F1
#
_cell.length_a   1.000
_cell.length_b   1.000
_cell.length_c   1.000
_cell.angle_alpha   90.00
_cell.angle_beta   90.00
_cell.angle_gamma   90.00
#
_symmetry.space_group_name_H-M   'P 1'
#
loop_
_entity.id
_entity.type
_entity.pdbx_description
1 polymer ?
#
loop_
_entity_poly.entity_id
_entity_poly.type
_entity_poly.pdbx_seq_one_letter_code
_entity_poly.pdbx_strand_id
1 'polypeptide(L)'
;MRVVIARCSVDYQGRLSAHLPMATRLLMVKADGCVAIHADGGAYKPLNWMNAPNRLVEGDDEWTVTNPKGETLRITLDEVISDERWDLGTDPGLQKDGVEAHLQELLAANCERLEEGFRLVRREFPTDIGPVDLLCRDAEGRAVAVEIKRRGEIDGV
;
A
#
# COMPACT_ATOMS: atom_id res chain seq x y z
N MET A 1 4.42 -14.01 -12.81
CA MET A 1 5.17 -12.79 -12.46
C MET A 1 6.13 -12.48 -13.59
N ARG A 2 6.20 -11.23 -14.04
CA ARG A 2 7.25 -10.76 -14.97
C ARG A 2 8.07 -9.68 -14.27
N VAL A 3 9.38 -9.79 -14.38
CA VAL A 3 10.38 -8.94 -13.73
C VAL A 3 11.24 -8.36 -14.84
N VAL A 4 11.21 -7.04 -14.99
CA VAL A 4 11.89 -6.35 -16.09
C VAL A 4 12.82 -5.30 -15.51
N ILE A 5 14.09 -5.34 -15.90
CA ILE A 5 15.04 -4.26 -15.61
C ILE A 5 15.20 -3.48 -16.90
N ALA A 6 14.80 -2.21 -16.89
CA ALA A 6 14.85 -1.38 -18.07
C ALA A 6 15.21 0.06 -17.73
N ARG A 7 15.92 0.72 -18.65
CA ARG A 7 16.04 2.17 -18.68
C ARG A 7 14.75 2.72 -19.28
N CYS A 8 13.98 3.43 -18.47
CA CYS A 8 12.65 3.89 -18.87
C CYS A 8 12.27 5.21 -18.22
N SER A 9 11.24 5.89 -18.74
CA SER A 9 10.49 6.95 -18.05
C SER A 9 9.05 6.49 -17.83
N VAL A 10 8.37 7.08 -16.84
CA VAL A 10 6.99 6.71 -16.51
C VAL A 10 6.11 7.93 -16.33
N ASP A 11 4.97 7.95 -17.00
CA ASP A 11 3.94 8.98 -16.85
C ASP A 11 2.64 8.35 -16.38
N TYR A 12 2.17 8.79 -15.23
CA TYR A 12 0.87 8.42 -14.69
C TYR A 12 -0.14 9.57 -14.86
N GLN A 13 -1.33 9.23 -15.35
CA GLN A 13 -2.47 10.13 -15.47
C GLN A 13 -3.72 9.49 -14.85
N GLY A 14 -4.22 10.09 -13.78
CA GLY A 14 -5.44 9.68 -13.12
C GLY A 14 -5.95 10.77 -12.18
N ARG A 15 -6.21 10.44 -10.92
CA ARG A 15 -6.57 11.43 -9.87
C ARG A 15 -5.53 12.53 -9.67
N LEU A 16 -4.28 12.23 -10.00
CA LEU A 16 -3.16 13.15 -10.04
C LEU A 16 -2.32 12.84 -11.28
N SER A 17 -1.38 13.72 -11.58
CA SER A 17 -0.33 13.46 -12.56
C SER A 17 0.98 13.21 -11.84
N ALA A 18 1.73 12.19 -12.27
CA ALA A 18 3.07 11.90 -11.75
C ALA A 18 3.99 11.53 -12.90
N HIS A 19 5.24 11.99 -12.81
CA HIS A 19 6.29 11.74 -13.80
C HIS A 19 7.54 11.19 -13.12
N LEU A 20 8.07 10.12 -13.69
CA LEU A 20 9.38 9.57 -13.34
C LEU A 20 10.33 9.77 -14.53
N PRO A 21 11.40 10.57 -14.39
CA PRO A 21 12.33 10.86 -15.49
C PRO A 21 13.12 9.62 -15.91
N MET A 22 13.71 9.62 -17.11
CA MET A 22 14.47 8.48 -17.65
C MET A 22 15.52 7.96 -16.66
N ALA A 23 15.43 6.69 -16.25
CA ALA A 23 16.39 6.02 -15.37
C ALA A 23 16.23 4.50 -15.45
N THR A 24 17.25 3.75 -15.00
CA THR A 24 17.14 2.30 -14.83
C THR A 24 16.20 1.97 -13.67
N ARG A 25 15.19 1.13 -13.92
CA ARG A 25 14.16 0.76 -12.97
C ARG A 25 13.83 -0.72 -13.04
N LEU A 26 13.30 -1.23 -11.94
CA LEU A 26 12.65 -2.53 -11.87
C LEU A 26 11.14 -2.34 -12.13
N LEU A 27 10.62 -2.97 -13.18
CA LEU A 27 9.21 -3.08 -13.48
C LEU A 27 8.73 -4.47 -13.08
N MET A 28 7.75 -4.53 -12.18
CA MET A 28 7.08 -5.77 -11.80
C MET A 28 5.69 -5.81 -12.41
N VAL A 29 5.40 -6.84 -13.22
CA VAL A 29 4.06 -7.10 -13.76
C VAL A 29 3.56 -8.42 -13.19
N LYS A 30 2.55 -8.33 -12.32
CA LYS A 30 1.95 -9.48 -11.66
C LYS A 30 0.90 -10.15 -12.55
N ALA A 31 0.58 -11.41 -12.24
CA ALA A 31 -0.38 -12.19 -13.02
C ALA A 31 -1.82 -11.68 -12.91
N ASP A 32 -2.15 -10.97 -11.83
CA ASP A 32 -3.44 -10.30 -11.62
C ASP A 32 -3.56 -8.95 -12.37
N GLY A 33 -2.50 -8.53 -13.07
CA GLY A 33 -2.42 -7.26 -13.77
C GLY A 33 -1.92 -6.09 -12.92
N CYS A 34 -1.52 -6.30 -11.66
CA CYS A 34 -0.85 -5.26 -10.90
C CYS A 34 0.51 -4.92 -11.53
N VAL A 35 0.82 -3.63 -11.65
CA VAL A 35 2.11 -3.13 -12.14
C VAL A 35 2.74 -2.22 -11.10
N ALA A 36 4.02 -2.42 -10.80
CA ALA A 36 4.77 -1.64 -9.81
C ALA A 36 6.17 -1.28 -10.32
N ILE A 37 6.57 -0.04 -10.08
CA ILE A 37 7.82 0.55 -10.55
C ILE A 37 8.73 0.85 -9.36
N HIS A 38 9.92 0.27 -9.36
CA HIS A 38 10.90 0.37 -8.28
C HIS A 38 12.22 0.99 -8.76
N ALA A 39 12.95 1.58 -7.83
CA ALA A 39 14.36 1.97 -7.96
C ALA A 39 15.16 1.34 -6.80
N ASP A 40 16.48 1.32 -6.93
CA ASP A 40 17.40 0.74 -5.92
C ASP A 40 17.31 1.44 -4.54
N GLY A 41 16.94 2.72 -4.52
CA GLY A 41 16.77 3.51 -3.31
C GLY A 41 15.45 4.27 -3.28
N GLY A 42 15.09 4.77 -2.10
CA GLY A 42 14.05 5.80 -1.97
C GLY A 42 12.72 5.37 -1.33
N ALA A 43 12.43 4.08 -1.15
CA ALA A 43 11.38 3.58 -0.25
C ALA A 43 11.33 2.04 -0.27
N TYR A 44 10.83 1.42 0.81
CA TYR A 44 10.42 0.01 0.79
C TYR A 44 9.18 -0.24 -0.11
N LYS A 45 8.54 0.84 -0.59
CA LYS A 45 7.37 0.86 -1.47
C LYS A 45 7.77 1.21 -2.91
N PRO A 46 7.00 0.79 -3.93
CA PRO A 46 7.20 1.25 -5.30
C PRO A 46 7.08 2.78 -5.41
N LEU A 47 7.83 3.37 -6.35
CA LEU A 47 7.76 4.79 -6.68
C LEU A 47 6.43 5.16 -7.37
N ASN A 48 5.89 4.25 -8.16
CA ASN A 48 4.59 4.36 -8.81
C ASN A 48 4.01 2.96 -9.03
N TRP A 49 2.70 2.80 -8.90
CA TRP A 49 2.03 1.51 -9.08
C TRP A 49 0.56 1.67 -9.48
N MET A 50 0.04 0.64 -10.14
CA MET A 50 -1.39 0.47 -10.39
C MET A 50 -1.83 -0.89 -9.85
N ASN A 51 -2.82 -0.87 -8.96
CA ASN A 51 -3.43 -2.09 -8.42
C ASN A 51 -4.28 -2.78 -9.49
N ALA A 52 -4.35 -4.10 -9.42
CA ALA A 52 -5.23 -4.89 -10.27
C ALA A 52 -6.73 -4.50 -10.07
N PRO A 53 -7.58 -4.74 -11.08
CA PRO A 53 -7.25 -5.26 -12.40
C PRO A 53 -6.74 -4.15 -13.33
N ASN A 54 -5.77 -4.47 -14.20
CA ASN A 54 -5.35 -3.58 -15.27
C ASN A 54 -5.25 -4.32 -16.60
N ARG A 55 -5.43 -3.58 -17.70
CA ARG A 55 -5.05 -4.01 -19.04
C ARG A 55 -3.68 -3.45 -19.36
N LEU A 56 -2.73 -4.33 -19.68
CA LEU A 56 -1.41 -3.97 -20.20
C LEU A 56 -1.41 -4.12 -21.73
N VAL A 57 -0.97 -3.08 -22.44
CA VAL A 57 -0.66 -3.11 -23.87
C VAL A 57 0.83 -2.82 -24.04
N GLU A 58 1.52 -3.70 -24.74
CA GLU A 58 2.95 -3.57 -25.03
C GLU A 58 3.13 -3.14 -26.47
N GLY A 59 3.64 -1.93 -26.69
CA GLY A 59 4.25 -1.51 -27.94
C GLY A 59 5.76 -1.72 -27.91
N ASP A 60 6.43 -1.39 -29.02
CA ASP A 60 7.88 -1.58 -29.17
C ASP A 60 8.68 -0.76 -28.14
N ASP A 61 8.37 0.54 -28.03
CA ASP A 61 9.07 1.48 -27.13
C ASP A 61 8.19 2.03 -26.01
N GLU A 62 6.91 1.66 -25.95
CA GLU A 62 5.98 2.15 -24.94
C GLU A 62 5.02 1.07 -24.47
N TRP A 63 4.92 0.90 -23.16
CA TRP A 63 3.89 0.08 -22.52
C TRP A 63 2.84 0.97 -21.89
N THR A 64 1.56 0.64 -22.10
CA THR A 64 0.44 1.35 -21.50
C THR A 64 -0.36 0.42 -20.60
N VAL A 65 -0.45 0.78 -19.33
CA VAL A 65 -1.31 0.14 -18.33
C VAL A 65 -2.55 0.99 -18.15
N THR A 66 -3.75 0.38 -18.17
CA THR A 66 -5.01 1.09 -17.97
C THR A 66 -5.91 0.35 -16.99
N ASN A 67 -6.47 1.06 -16.00
CA ASN A 67 -7.44 0.49 -15.06
C ASN A 67 -8.90 0.74 -15.52
N PRO A 68 -9.91 0.09 -14.89
CA PRO A 68 -11.31 0.30 -15.23
C PRO A 68 -11.84 1.72 -15.04
N LYS A 69 -11.12 2.58 -14.29
CA LYS A 69 -11.48 3.98 -14.06
C LYS A 69 -10.91 4.91 -15.14
N GLY A 70 -10.17 4.37 -16.10
CA GLY A 70 -9.54 5.13 -17.17
C GLY A 70 -8.22 5.81 -16.78
N GLU A 71 -7.68 5.52 -15.60
CA GLU A 71 -6.34 5.97 -15.23
C GLU A 71 -5.30 5.19 -16.03
N THR A 72 -4.20 5.85 -16.39
CA THR A 72 -3.15 5.28 -17.24
C THR A 72 -1.78 5.43 -16.62
N LEU A 73 -0.93 4.42 -16.82
CA LEU A 73 0.50 4.45 -16.53
C LEU A 73 1.23 4.06 -17.81
N ARG A 74 1.89 5.03 -18.44
CA ARG A 74 2.70 4.87 -19.64
C ARG A 74 4.16 4.71 -19.25
N ILE A 75 4.80 3.68 -19.76
CA ILE A 75 6.20 3.35 -19.52
C ILE A 75 6.91 3.43 -20.86
N THR A 76 7.71 4.46 -21.07
CA THR A 76 8.54 4.59 -22.29
C THR A 76 9.87 3.89 -22.03
N LEU A 77 10.19 2.90 -22.85
CA LEU A 77 11.40 2.09 -22.74
C LEU A 77 12.48 2.64 -23.67
N ASP A 78 13.68 2.85 -23.15
CA ASP A 78 14.88 3.21 -23.92
C ASP A 78 15.76 1.97 -24.12
N GLU A 79 15.93 1.17 -23.08
CA GLU A 79 16.72 -0.07 -23.13
C GLU A 79 16.12 -1.10 -22.16
N VAL A 80 15.93 -2.34 -22.63
CA VAL A 80 15.59 -3.48 -21.78
C VAL A 80 16.86 -4.25 -21.46
N ILE A 81 17.27 -4.21 -20.19
CA ILE A 81 18.49 -4.87 -19.69
C ILE A 81 18.21 -6.33 -19.34
N SER A 82 17.03 -6.61 -18.77
CA SER A 82 16.56 -7.96 -18.44
C SER A 82 15.03 -8.03 -18.52
N ASP A 83 14.50 -9.16 -18.98
CA ASP A 83 13.07 -9.47 -18.99
C ASP A 83 12.86 -10.97 -18.69
N GLU A 84 12.43 -11.27 -17.47
CA GLU A 84 12.23 -12.63 -17.00
C GLU A 84 10.79 -12.90 -16.57
N ARG A 85 10.33 -14.13 -16.78
CA ARG A 85 8.98 -14.58 -16.41
C ARG A 85 9.06 -15.82 -15.52
N TRP A 86 8.34 -15.75 -14.41
CA TRP A 86 8.33 -16.76 -13.36
C TRP A 86 6.90 -17.09 -12.96
N ASP A 87 6.59 -18.38 -12.85
CA ASP A 87 5.38 -18.86 -12.16
C ASP A 87 5.70 -18.99 -10.66
N LEU A 88 4.91 -18.31 -9.83
CA LEU A 88 5.09 -18.33 -8.37
C LEU A 88 4.19 -19.38 -7.69
N GLY A 89 3.33 -20.06 -8.46
CA GLY A 89 2.39 -21.04 -7.93
C GLY A 89 1.25 -20.40 -7.13
N THR A 90 0.58 -21.23 -6.33
CA THR A 90 -0.54 -20.80 -5.48
C THR A 90 -0.03 -20.07 -4.24
N ASP A 91 -0.49 -18.84 -4.04
CA ASP A 91 -0.19 -18.06 -2.84
C ASP A 91 -0.99 -18.61 -1.64
N PRO A 92 -0.34 -19.10 -0.56
CA PRO A 92 -1.03 -19.52 0.67
C PRO A 92 -1.58 -18.33 1.47
N GLY A 93 -1.25 -17.10 1.09
CA GLY A 93 -1.62 -15.88 1.77
C GLY A 93 -0.67 -15.51 2.90
N LEU A 94 -0.61 -14.22 3.22
CA LEU A 94 0.15 -13.70 4.35
C LEU A 94 -0.50 -14.14 5.67
N GLN A 95 0.21 -14.95 6.45
CA GLN A 95 -0.18 -15.29 7.82
C GLN A 95 0.29 -14.17 8.76
N LYS A 96 -0.66 -13.39 9.28
CA LYS A 96 -0.40 -12.41 10.33
C LYS A 96 -0.76 -13.04 11.67
N ASP A 97 0.21 -13.18 12.56
CA ASP A 97 -0.09 -13.46 13.96
C ASP A 97 -0.95 -12.31 14.50
N GLY A 98 -2.21 -12.58 14.82
CA GLY A 98 -3.24 -11.62 15.23
C GLY A 98 -2.98 -10.90 16.56
N VAL A 99 -1.71 -10.72 16.95
CA VAL A 99 -1.29 -10.06 18.18
C VAL A 99 -1.84 -8.64 18.27
N GLU A 100 -1.95 -7.91 17.16
CA GLU A 100 -2.50 -6.55 17.17
C GLU A 100 -4.01 -6.54 17.40
N ALA A 101 -4.75 -7.44 16.74
CA ALA A 101 -6.19 -7.60 16.99
C ALA A 101 -6.46 -8.05 18.44
N HIS A 102 -5.67 -9.00 18.96
CA HIS A 102 -5.76 -9.42 20.35
C HIS A 102 -5.35 -8.30 21.33
N LEU A 103 -4.36 -7.48 20.99
CA LEU A 103 -3.95 -6.33 21.79
C LEU A 103 -5.05 -5.26 21.82
N GLN A 104 -5.70 -5.00 20.68
CA GLN A 104 -6.87 -4.14 20.59
C GLN A 104 -8.01 -4.65 21.46
N GLU A 105 -8.29 -5.96 21.45
CA GLU A 105 -9.31 -6.57 22.30
C GLU A 105 -9.00 -6.47 23.80
N LEU A 106 -7.75 -6.75 24.18
CA LEU A 106 -7.30 -6.66 25.57
C LEU A 106 -7.38 -5.22 26.10
N LEU A 107 -6.96 -4.24 25.29
CA LEU A 107 -7.02 -2.82 25.65
C LEU A 107 -8.45 -2.29 25.65
N ALA A 108 -9.31 -2.73 24.72
CA ALA A 108 -10.73 -2.39 24.73
C ALA A 108 -11.45 -2.91 25.99
N ALA A 109 -11.11 -4.12 26.44
CA ALA A 109 -11.64 -4.71 27.67
C ALA A 109 -11.09 -4.07 28.94
N ASN A 110 -9.97 -3.33 28.85
CA ASN A 110 -9.26 -2.75 29.99
C ASN A 110 -8.83 -1.31 29.72
N CYS A 111 -9.71 -0.46 29.16
CA CYS A 111 -9.32 0.89 28.73
C CYS A 111 -8.72 1.75 29.85
N GLU A 112 -9.10 1.52 31.11
CA GLU A 112 -8.53 2.19 32.28
C GLU A 112 -7.02 1.94 32.47
N ARG A 113 -6.45 0.92 31.81
CA ARG A 113 -4.99 0.68 31.78
C ARG A 113 -4.23 1.67 30.91
N LEU A 114 -4.91 2.35 29.97
CA LEU A 114 -4.32 3.40 29.15
C LEU A 114 -4.18 4.68 29.97
N GLU A 115 -5.25 5.06 30.66
CA GLU A 115 -5.31 6.19 31.59
C GLU A 115 -6.52 6.02 32.53
N GLU A 116 -6.40 6.49 33.77
CA GLU A 116 -7.47 6.40 34.74
C GLU A 116 -8.72 7.15 34.26
N GLY A 117 -9.90 6.54 34.41
CA GLY A 117 -11.16 7.13 33.98
C GLY A 117 -11.47 6.98 32.48
N PHE A 118 -10.59 6.36 31.69
CA PHE A 118 -10.89 6.06 30.28
C PHE A 118 -12.01 5.03 30.13
N ARG A 119 -12.99 5.36 29.28
CA ARG A 119 -14.12 4.50 28.95
C ARG A 119 -14.18 4.27 27.45
N LEU A 120 -14.27 2.99 27.05
CA LEU A 120 -14.47 2.63 25.65
C LEU A 120 -15.81 3.17 25.14
N VAL A 121 -15.78 3.86 24.00
CA VAL A 121 -16.98 4.15 23.21
C VAL A 121 -17.22 3.01 22.23
N ARG A 122 -16.22 2.70 21.40
CA ARG A 122 -16.32 1.71 20.33
C ARG A 122 -14.95 1.35 19.78
N ARG A 123 -14.78 0.08 19.41
CA ARG A 123 -13.69 -0.43 18.59
C ARG A 123 -13.95 -0.16 17.11
N GLU A 124 -12.90 0.07 16.32
CA GLU A 124 -12.99 0.31 14.88
C GLU A 124 -14.02 1.40 14.57
N PHE A 125 -13.88 2.55 15.25
CA PHE A 125 -14.84 3.64 15.11
C PHE A 125 -14.69 4.27 13.72
N PRO A 126 -15.72 4.24 12.85
CA PRO A 126 -15.60 4.72 11.48
C PRO A 126 -15.47 6.24 11.43
N THR A 127 -14.56 6.74 10.59
CA THR A 127 -14.43 8.17 10.27
C THR A 127 -14.39 8.38 8.74
N ASP A 128 -14.41 9.63 8.29
CA ASP A 128 -14.36 9.99 6.87
C ASP A 128 -13.03 9.61 6.19
N ILE A 129 -11.97 9.35 6.96
CA ILE A 129 -10.61 9.05 6.45
C ILE A 129 -10.13 7.63 6.79
N GLY A 130 -10.93 6.85 7.53
CA GLY A 130 -10.57 5.50 7.98
C GLY A 130 -11.01 5.23 9.43
N PRO A 131 -11.08 3.96 9.86
CA PRO A 131 -11.43 3.66 11.24
C PRO A 131 -10.32 4.07 12.22
N VAL A 132 -10.72 4.46 13.43
CA VAL A 132 -9.82 4.56 14.60
C VAL A 132 -9.92 3.25 15.38
N ASP A 133 -8.78 2.68 15.79
CA ASP A 133 -8.75 1.40 16.51
C ASP A 133 -9.67 1.40 17.74
N LEU A 134 -9.50 2.36 18.66
CA LEU A 134 -10.43 2.60 19.76
C LEU A 134 -10.80 4.08 19.85
N LEU A 135 -12.11 4.35 19.92
CA LEU A 135 -12.60 5.63 20.42
C LEU A 135 -12.96 5.49 21.89
N CYS A 136 -12.39 6.36 22.73
CA CYS A 136 -12.59 6.41 24.17
C CYS A 136 -13.13 7.78 24.63
N ARG A 137 -13.58 7.84 25.88
CA ARG A 137 -13.87 9.06 26.64
C ARG A 137 -12.97 9.10 27.86
N ASP A 138 -12.35 10.25 28.13
CA ASP A 138 -11.61 10.47 29.38
C ASP A 138 -12.54 10.79 30.56
N ALA A 139 -11.95 11.06 31.73
CA ALA A 139 -12.67 11.38 32.95
C ALA A 139 -13.56 12.64 32.82
N GLU A 140 -13.16 13.60 31.97
CA GLU A 140 -13.93 14.82 31.68
C GLU A 140 -14.94 14.64 30.52
N GLY A 141 -15.01 13.46 29.90
CA GLY A 141 -15.91 13.15 28.79
C GLY A 141 -15.44 13.64 27.42
N ARG A 142 -14.19 14.07 27.29
CA ARG A 142 -13.58 14.44 25.99
C ARG A 142 -13.32 13.19 25.17
N ALA A 143 -13.43 13.30 23.85
CA ALA A 143 -13.17 12.19 22.94
C ALA A 143 -11.65 11.98 22.80
N VAL A 144 -11.20 10.74 22.95
CA VAL A 144 -9.80 10.34 22.77
C VAL A 144 -9.75 9.23 21.73
N ALA A 145 -9.01 9.46 20.65
CA ALA A 145 -8.69 8.44 19.66
C ALA A 145 -7.40 7.71 20.09
N VAL A 146 -7.43 6.38 20.11
CA VAL A 146 -6.27 5.55 20.44
C VAL A 146 -5.97 4.67 19.25
N GLU A 147 -4.77 4.84 18.69
CA GLU A 147 -4.19 3.96 17.67
C GLU A 147 -3.30 2.93 18.36
N ILE A 148 -3.43 1.66 18.00
CA ILE A 148 -2.74 0.54 18.62
C ILE A 148 -1.77 -0.04 17.61
N LYS A 149 -0.52 -0.17 18.04
CA LYS A 149 0.52 -0.87 17.29
C LYS A 149 1.18 -1.91 18.15
N ARG A 150 1.46 -3.08 17.58
CA ARG A 150 2.27 -4.10 18.26
C ARG A 150 3.69 -3.59 18.61
N ARG A 151 4.25 -2.71 17.78
CA ARG A 151 5.56 -2.07 17.96
C ARG A 151 5.41 -0.57 17.70
N GLY A 152 5.89 0.26 18.62
CA GLY A 152 5.94 1.70 18.43
C GLY A 152 7.10 2.08 17.49
N GLU A 153 6.79 2.38 16.24
CA GLU A 153 7.72 2.94 15.24
C GLU A 153 7.11 4.22 14.64
N ILE A 154 7.86 4.94 13.80
CA ILE A 154 7.47 6.25 13.23
C ILE A 154 6.15 6.17 12.43
N ASP A 155 5.80 5.01 11.89
CA ASP A 155 4.53 4.77 11.17
C ASP A 155 3.27 4.80 12.09
N GLY A 156 3.43 5.06 13.39
CA GLY A 156 2.35 5.12 14.40
C GLY A 156 1.91 6.52 14.84
N VAL A 157 2.32 7.59 14.16
CA VAL A 157 1.94 8.99 14.45
C VAL A 157 1.21 9.61 13.28
#